data_AF-A0A6J4VHQ5-F1
#
_entry.id   AF-A0A6J4VHQ5-F1
#
_cell.length_a   1.000
_cell.length_b   1.000
_cell.length_c   1.000
_cell.angle_alpha   90.00
_cell.angle_beta   90.00
_cell.angle_gamma   90.00
#
_symmetry.space_group_name_H-M   'P 1'
#
loop_
_entity.id
_entity.type
_entity.pdbx_description
1 polymer ?
#
loop_
_entity_poly.entity_id
_entity_poly.type
_entity_poly.pdbx_seq_one_letter_code
_entity_poly.pdbx_strand_id
1 'polypeptide(L)'
;GDSEDAYTTQVLQSLPTANHLPESIINYVIRTHECVILNDATHEGNFINEPYIQQNQTQSLLCLPLLNQSKLVGVLYLENQLATGVFTPECSQVLHLLSTQAAIAIVNAKLYSKLREGESKMAQFLEAVPVGIGILDAAGRPYYANQQGIQLLLGAGYGEHLLISLNALQKLIL
;
A
#
# COMPACT_ATOMS: atom_id res chain seq x y z
N GLY A 1 -19.09 -13.81 30.09
CA GLY A 1 -20.09 -13.57 29.03
C GLY A 1 -19.57 -12.35 28.35
N ASP A 2 -18.58 -12.57 27.50
CA ASP A 2 -17.61 -11.55 27.14
C ASP A 2 -17.71 -11.34 25.63
N SER A 3 -18.29 -10.20 25.29
CA SER A 3 -18.37 -9.71 23.92
C SER A 3 -17.00 -9.18 23.52
N GLU A 4 -16.21 -10.00 22.83
CA GLU A 4 -15.19 -9.52 21.92
C GLU A 4 -15.91 -8.83 20.74
N ASP A 5 -16.22 -7.55 20.87
CA ASP A 5 -16.58 -6.72 19.73
C ASP A 5 -15.33 -6.57 18.85
N ALA A 6 -15.16 -7.54 17.94
CA ALA A 6 -14.13 -7.53 16.93
C ALA A 6 -14.34 -6.31 16.01
N TYR A 7 -13.54 -5.27 16.21
CA TYR A 7 -13.47 -4.14 15.29
C TYR A 7 -13.19 -4.67 13.88
N THR A 8 -14.21 -4.63 13.02
CA THR A 8 -14.11 -5.09 11.64
C THR A 8 -13.44 -4.00 10.81
N THR A 9 -12.20 -4.23 10.42
CA THR A 9 -11.46 -3.32 9.52
C THR A 9 -11.95 -3.51 8.09
N GLN A 10 -12.65 -2.53 7.53
CA GLN A 10 -13.03 -2.51 6.12
C GLN A 10 -12.10 -1.58 5.33
N VAL A 11 -11.37 -2.13 4.36
CA VAL A 11 -10.60 -1.31 3.41
C VAL A 11 -11.55 -0.83 2.32
N LEU A 12 -11.84 0.47 2.31
CA LEU A 12 -12.66 1.08 1.27
C LEU A 12 -11.84 1.27 -0.03
N GLN A 13 -12.50 1.13 -1.17
CA GLN A 13 -11.92 1.59 -2.43
C GLN A 13 -11.74 3.11 -2.38
N SER A 14 -10.78 3.65 -3.15
CA SER A 14 -10.47 5.08 -3.10
C SER A 14 -11.72 5.92 -3.39
N LEU A 15 -12.21 6.61 -2.36
CA LEU A 15 -13.28 7.59 -2.50
C LEU A 15 -12.66 8.94 -2.83
N PRO A 16 -13.32 9.77 -3.66
CA PRO A 16 -12.98 11.18 -3.77
C PRO A 16 -12.99 11.80 -2.36
N THR A 17 -11.97 12.58 -2.02
CA THR A 17 -11.86 13.27 -0.73
C THR A 17 -12.99 14.30 -0.54
N ALA A 18 -13.50 14.84 -1.64
CA ALA A 18 -14.52 15.88 -1.66
C ALA A 18 -15.78 15.43 -0.89
N ASN A 19 -16.19 16.25 0.08
CA ASN A 19 -17.32 16.03 0.99
C ASN A 19 -17.25 14.80 1.92
N HIS A 20 -16.15 14.05 1.90
CA HIS A 20 -15.97 12.88 2.75
C HIS A 20 -14.91 13.05 3.83
N LEU A 21 -14.08 14.10 3.74
CA LEU A 21 -13.04 14.44 4.71
C LEU A 21 -12.81 15.96 4.74
N PRO A 22 -12.25 16.51 5.84
CA PRO A 22 -11.97 17.94 5.95
C PRO A 22 -10.73 18.32 5.13
N GLU A 23 -10.93 18.70 3.86
CA GLU A 23 -9.85 18.98 2.90
C GLU A 23 -8.89 20.07 3.39
N SER A 24 -9.39 21.11 4.06
CA SER A 24 -8.56 22.20 4.55
C SER A 24 -7.50 21.73 5.56
N ILE A 25 -7.87 20.81 6.44
CA ILE A 25 -6.97 20.24 7.45
C ILE A 25 -5.97 19.32 6.77
N ILE A 26 -6.44 18.43 5.90
CA ILE A 26 -5.59 17.50 5.16
C ILE A 26 -4.57 18.27 4.31
N ASN A 27 -5.00 19.29 3.58
CA ASN A 27 -4.13 20.12 2.75
C ASN A 27 -3.13 20.94 3.58
N TYR A 28 -3.51 21.39 4.78
CA TYR A 28 -2.57 22.00 5.71
C TYR A 28 -1.45 21.02 6.04
N VAL A 29 -1.79 19.81 6.51
CA VAL A 29 -0.84 18.76 6.87
C VAL A 29 0.04 18.34 5.68
N ILE A 30 -0.54 18.22 4.48
CA ILE A 30 0.21 17.93 3.24
C ILE A 30 1.25 19.01 2.95
N ARG A 31 0.91 20.29 3.16
CA ARG A 31 1.78 21.41 2.79
C ARG A 31 2.84 21.71 3.85
N THR A 32 2.49 21.61 5.12
CA THR A 32 3.39 21.97 6.25
C THR A 32 4.15 20.78 6.79
N HIS A 33 3.65 19.55 6.56
CA HIS A 33 4.10 18.34 7.24
C HIS A 33 4.01 18.44 8.78
N GLU A 34 3.12 19.29 9.29
CA GLU A 34 2.85 19.41 10.72
C GLU A 34 1.60 18.62 11.11
N CYS A 35 1.61 18.06 12.31
CA CYS A 35 0.44 17.41 12.90
C CYS A 35 -0.59 18.45 13.33
N VAL A 36 -1.87 18.17 13.12
CA VAL A 36 -3.01 18.94 13.63
C VAL A 36 -3.75 18.09 14.64
N ILE A 37 -3.92 18.61 15.85
CA ILE A 37 -4.70 17.99 16.92
C ILE A 37 -5.73 19.01 17.38
N LEU A 38 -7.00 18.65 17.33
CA LEU A 38 -8.10 19.45 17.88
C LEU A 38 -8.80 18.64 18.96
N ASN A 39 -8.77 19.17 20.18
CA ASN A 39 -9.41 18.53 21.33
C ASN A 39 -10.91 18.80 21.36
N ASP A 40 -11.35 19.99 20.94
CA ASP A 40 -12.73 20.32 20.62
C ASP A 40 -12.77 20.97 19.23
N ALA A 41 -12.95 20.17 18.19
CA ALA A 41 -12.93 20.68 16.82
C ALA A 41 -14.15 21.55 16.48
N THR A 42 -15.23 21.46 17.26
CA THR A 42 -16.45 22.28 17.07
C THR A 42 -16.33 23.69 17.67
N HIS A 43 -15.56 23.86 18.74
CA HIS A 43 -15.48 25.13 19.46
C HIS A 43 -14.08 25.75 19.50
N GLU A 44 -13.01 24.98 19.24
CA GLU A 44 -11.64 25.43 19.42
C GLU A 44 -10.74 25.20 18.19
N GLY A 45 -9.83 26.14 17.96
CA GLY A 45 -8.78 26.05 16.95
C GLY A 45 -9.06 26.78 15.64
N ASN A 46 -8.13 26.65 14.69
CA ASN A 46 -8.14 27.40 13.43
C ASN A 46 -9.12 26.84 12.38
N PHE A 47 -9.78 25.72 12.68
CA PHE A 47 -10.59 24.96 11.71
C PHE A 47 -12.07 24.82 12.12
N ILE A 48 -12.55 25.59 13.11
CA ILE A 48 -13.95 25.56 13.57
C ILE A 48 -15.00 25.90 12.50
N ASN A 49 -14.59 26.63 11.46
CA ASN A 49 -15.44 27.03 10.34
C ASN A 49 -15.37 26.05 9.16
N GLU A 50 -14.73 24.90 9.35
CA GLU A 50 -14.60 23.89 8.32
C GLU A 50 -15.97 23.17 8.14
N PRO A 51 -16.54 23.15 6.92
CA PRO A 51 -17.90 22.64 6.70
C PRO A 51 -18.10 21.17 7.08
N TYR A 52 -17.11 20.32 6.86
CA TYR A 52 -17.18 18.91 7.19
C TYR A 52 -17.26 18.69 8.72
N ILE A 53 -16.47 19.41 9.51
CA ILE A 53 -16.54 19.36 10.99
C ILE A 53 -17.93 19.74 11.48
N GLN A 54 -18.50 20.83 10.94
CA GLN A 54 -19.83 21.29 11.35
C GLN A 54 -20.92 20.29 10.97
N GLN A 55 -20.84 19.70 9.77
CA GLN A 55 -21.81 18.72 9.30
C GLN A 55 -21.75 17.41 10.08
N ASN A 56 -20.55 16.93 10.41
CA ASN A 56 -20.35 15.64 11.08
C ASN A 56 -20.25 15.74 12.61
N GLN A 57 -20.29 16.95 13.17
CA GLN A 57 -20.15 17.22 14.60
C GLN A 57 -18.90 16.55 15.21
N THR A 58 -17.78 16.60 14.48
CA THR A 58 -16.52 16.02 14.91
C THR A 58 -16.06 16.70 16.22
N GLN A 59 -16.05 15.98 17.34
CA GLN A 59 -15.68 16.54 18.64
C GLN A 59 -14.17 16.61 18.82
N SER A 60 -13.43 15.56 18.46
CA SER A 60 -11.98 15.60 18.45
C SER A 60 -11.42 14.98 17.18
N LEU A 61 -10.27 15.48 16.73
CA LEU A 61 -9.59 14.91 15.57
C LEU A 61 -8.07 15.03 15.70
N LEU A 62 -7.38 14.14 15.00
CA LEU A 62 -5.95 14.14 14.86
C LEU A 62 -5.60 13.79 13.42
N CYS A 63 -4.79 14.65 12.81
CA CYS A 63 -4.37 14.53 11.42
C CYS A 63 -2.87 14.71 11.34
N LEU A 64 -2.17 13.73 10.77
CA LEU A 64 -0.72 13.69 10.76
C LEU A 64 -0.15 13.16 9.44
N PRO A 65 1.04 13.65 9.06
CA PRO A 65 1.67 13.23 7.83
C PRO A 65 2.34 11.86 8.02
N LEU A 66 2.17 10.98 7.04
CA LEU A 66 2.95 9.76 6.92
C LEU A 66 4.21 10.10 6.12
N LEU A 67 5.36 10.15 6.78
CA LEU A 67 6.64 10.51 6.19
C LEU A 67 7.56 9.29 6.13
N ASN A 68 8.19 9.08 4.98
CA ASN A 68 9.34 8.18 4.85
C ASN A 68 10.52 8.98 4.30
N GLN A 69 11.63 9.05 5.05
CA GLN A 69 12.81 9.85 4.68
C GLN A 69 12.46 11.30 4.28
N SER A 70 11.64 11.97 5.12
CA SER A 70 11.14 13.33 4.90
C SER A 70 10.25 13.53 3.66
N LYS A 71 9.91 12.46 2.93
CA LYS A 71 8.95 12.50 1.84
C LYS A 71 7.57 12.11 2.33
N LEU A 72 6.58 12.93 2.02
CA LEU A 72 5.19 12.62 2.28
C LEU A 72 4.73 11.45 1.41
N VAL A 73 4.21 10.41 2.05
CA VAL A 73 3.66 9.21 1.38
C VAL A 73 2.16 9.05 1.58
N GLY A 74 1.59 9.77 2.56
CA GLY A 74 0.16 9.80 2.84
C GLY A 74 -0.16 10.66 4.05
N VAL A 75 -1.42 10.64 4.47
CA VAL A 75 -1.93 11.31 5.67
C VAL A 75 -2.75 10.31 6.46
N LEU A 76 -2.54 10.27 7.77
CA LEU A 76 -3.41 9.55 8.70
C LEU A 76 -4.36 10.56 9.34
N TYR A 77 -5.66 10.33 9.17
CA TYR A 77 -6.74 11.14 9.72
C TYR A 77 -7.58 10.27 10.65
N LEU A 78 -7.76 10.72 11.88
CA LEU A 78 -8.57 10.09 12.91
C LEU A 78 -9.54 11.12 13.47
N GLU A 79 -10.79 10.74 13.69
CA GLU A 79 -11.81 11.60 14.28
C GLU A 79 -12.67 10.84 15.29
N ASN A 80 -13.26 11.58 16.23
CA ASN A 80 -14.21 11.10 17.20
C ASN A 80 -15.35 12.10 17.35
N GLN A 81 -16.59 11.62 17.20
CA GLN A 81 -17.81 12.44 17.28
C GLN A 81 -18.45 12.45 18.68
N LEU A 82 -17.97 11.60 19.59
CA LEU A 82 -18.60 11.35 20.89
C LEU A 82 -17.86 12.00 22.07
N ALA A 83 -16.55 12.25 21.92
CA ALA A 83 -15.73 12.78 23.00
C ALA A 83 -14.69 13.80 22.52
N THR A 84 -14.53 14.85 23.31
CA THR A 84 -13.44 15.82 23.22
C THR A 84 -12.16 15.27 23.86
N GLY A 85 -11.00 15.74 23.41
CA GLY A 85 -9.70 15.48 24.07
C GLY A 85 -9.23 14.03 24.03
N VAL A 86 -9.74 13.21 23.10
CA VAL A 86 -9.39 11.79 22.97
C VAL A 86 -7.91 11.60 22.57
N PHE A 87 -7.37 12.54 21.79
CA PHE A 87 -6.01 12.47 21.27
C PHE A 87 -5.03 13.18 22.21
N THR A 88 -4.69 12.54 23.32
CA THR A 88 -3.74 13.10 24.30
C THR A 88 -2.30 13.14 23.77
N PRO A 89 -1.39 13.93 24.37
CA PRO A 89 0.02 13.96 24.00
C PRO A 89 0.69 12.57 24.05
N GLU A 90 0.31 11.73 25.00
CA GLU A 90 0.83 10.36 25.15
C GLU A 90 0.35 9.47 24.01
N CYS A 91 -0.94 9.55 23.64
CA CYS A 91 -1.48 8.88 22.46
C CYS A 91 -0.79 9.37 21.18
N SER A 92 -0.47 10.67 21.09
CA SER A 92 0.23 11.26 19.95
C SER A 92 1.62 10.65 19.73
N GLN A 93 2.39 10.36 20.79
CA GLN A 93 3.71 9.72 20.64
C GLN A 93 3.62 8.31 20.04
N VAL A 94 2.69 7.49 20.53
CA VAL A 94 2.47 6.14 20.00
C VAL A 94 1.97 6.23 18.55
N LEU A 95 1.03 7.12 18.26
CA LEU A 95 0.52 7.35 16.92
C LEU A 95 1.63 7.81 15.97
N HIS A 96 2.55 8.69 16.40
CA HIS A 96 3.70 9.09 15.60
C HIS A 96 4.61 7.92 15.24
N LEU A 97 4.89 7.02 16.19
CA LEU A 97 5.68 5.81 15.93
C LEU A 97 4.96 4.89 14.94
N LEU A 98 3.68 4.60 15.16
CA LEU A 98 2.87 3.76 14.28
C LEU A 98 2.79 4.34 12.88
N SER A 99 2.71 5.67 12.77
CA SER A 99 2.63 6.38 11.50
C SER A 99 3.92 6.32 10.71
N THR A 100 5.06 6.37 11.40
CA THR A 100 6.36 6.12 10.78
C THR A 100 6.42 4.70 10.20
N GLN A 101 5.97 3.71 10.97
CA GLN A 101 5.95 2.32 10.51
C GLN A 101 4.96 2.09 9.37
N ALA A 102 3.79 2.72 9.42
CA ALA A 102 2.81 2.70 8.34
C ALA A 102 3.39 3.31 7.05
N ALA A 103 4.09 4.45 7.15
CA ALA A 103 4.75 5.08 6.02
C ALA A 103 5.75 4.14 5.34
N ILE A 104 6.58 3.44 6.13
CA ILE A 104 7.55 2.45 5.63
C ILE A 104 6.82 1.28 4.96
N ALA A 105 5.81 0.71 5.62
CA ALA A 105 5.05 -0.42 5.09
C ALA A 105 4.36 -0.08 3.75
N ILE A 106 3.75 1.10 3.64
CA ILE A 106 3.12 1.59 2.41
C ILE A 106 4.15 1.71 1.28
N VAL A 107 5.32 2.28 1.58
CA VAL A 107 6.39 2.43 0.57
C VAL A 107 6.90 1.07 0.11
N ASN A 108 7.14 0.14 1.03
CA ASN A 108 7.58 -1.20 0.71
C ASN A 108 6.54 -1.93 -0.14
N ALA A 109 5.26 -1.91 0.26
CA ALA A 109 4.18 -2.52 -0.50
C ALA A 109 4.09 -1.95 -1.93
N LYS A 110 4.22 -0.62 -2.09
CA LYS A 110 4.24 0.03 -3.40
C LYS A 110 5.46 -0.36 -4.24
N LEU A 111 6.63 -0.53 -3.62
CA LEU A 111 7.85 -0.97 -4.29
C LEU A 111 7.70 -2.42 -4.79
N TYR A 112 7.24 -3.33 -3.93
CA TYR A 112 6.98 -4.73 -4.30
C TYR A 112 5.92 -4.85 -5.39
N SER A 113 4.85 -4.06 -5.32
CA SER A 113 3.82 -4.03 -6.36
C SER A 113 4.37 -3.59 -7.71
N LYS A 114 5.23 -2.56 -7.75
CA LYS A 114 5.89 -2.10 -8.98
C LYS A 114 6.87 -3.12 -9.54
N LEU A 115 7.64 -3.78 -8.67
CA LEU A 115 8.56 -4.84 -9.08
C LEU A 115 7.79 -5.98 -9.75
N ARG A 116 6.73 -6.47 -9.10
CA ARG A 116 5.87 -7.53 -9.63
C ARG A 116 5.19 -7.15 -10.95
N GLU A 117 4.76 -5.89 -11.09
CA GLU A 117 4.22 -5.38 -12.35
C GLU A 117 5.28 -5.39 -13.47
N GLY A 118 6.52 -5.01 -13.16
CA GLY A 118 7.65 -5.07 -14.09
C GLY A 118 8.00 -6.50 -14.51
N GLU A 119 8.08 -7.42 -13.56
CA GLU A 119 8.31 -8.85 -13.81
C GLU A 119 7.19 -9.44 -14.69
N SER A 120 5.93 -9.12 -14.41
CA SER A 120 4.79 -9.56 -15.21
C SER A 120 4.85 -9.03 -16.63
N LYS A 121 5.16 -7.74 -16.82
CA LYS A 121 5.33 -7.14 -18.15
C LYS A 121 6.47 -7.78 -18.93
N MET A 122 7.60 -8.06 -18.28
CA MET A 122 8.74 -8.72 -18.91
C MET A 122 8.37 -10.16 -19.33
N ALA A 123 7.73 -10.93 -18.45
CA ALA A 123 7.26 -12.26 -18.78
C ALA A 123 6.29 -12.24 -19.97
N GLN A 124 5.29 -11.35 -19.96
CA GLN A 124 4.37 -11.18 -21.08
C GLN A 124 5.09 -10.85 -22.40
N PHE A 125 6.09 -9.98 -22.35
CA PHE A 125 6.89 -9.66 -23.52
C PHE A 125 7.63 -10.89 -24.05
N LEU A 126 8.35 -11.62 -23.19
CA LEU A 126 9.11 -12.81 -23.57
C LEU A 126 8.22 -13.92 -24.16
N GLU A 127 7.00 -14.08 -23.63
CA GLU A 127 6.01 -15.05 -24.15
C GLU A 127 5.43 -14.63 -25.51
N ALA A 128 5.36 -13.33 -25.81
CA ALA A 128 4.81 -12.83 -27.08
C ALA A 128 5.82 -12.90 -28.25
N VAL A 129 7.11 -13.14 -27.99
CA VAL A 129 8.13 -13.23 -29.04
C VAL A 129 8.00 -14.58 -29.79
N PRO A 130 7.93 -14.60 -31.13
CA PRO A 130 7.87 -15.83 -31.93
C PRO A 130 9.25 -16.51 -32.09
N VAL A 131 10.07 -16.48 -31.03
CA VAL A 131 11.42 -17.07 -30.98
C VAL A 131 11.54 -17.84 -29.67
N GLY A 132 12.17 -19.01 -29.72
CA GLY A 132 12.48 -19.75 -28.51
C GLY A 132 13.56 -19.06 -27.68
N ILE A 133 13.20 -18.62 -26.48
CA ILE A 133 14.10 -17.98 -25.53
C ILE A 133 14.30 -18.93 -24.36
N GLY A 134 15.56 -19.15 -23.96
CA GLY A 134 15.93 -19.94 -22.80
C GLY A 134 17.07 -19.29 -22.04
N ILE A 135 17.01 -19.33 -20.71
CA ILE A 135 18.08 -18.88 -19.81
C ILE A 135 18.63 -20.12 -19.13
N LEU A 136 19.96 -20.25 -19.12
CA LEU A 136 20.68 -21.34 -18.48
C LEU A 136 21.53 -20.78 -17.32
N ASP A 137 21.74 -21.57 -16.28
CA ASP A 137 22.73 -21.28 -15.25
C ASP A 137 24.16 -21.56 -15.74
N ALA A 138 25.17 -21.25 -14.92
CA ALA A 138 26.57 -21.49 -15.25
C ALA A 138 26.93 -22.98 -15.42
N ALA A 139 26.08 -23.90 -14.97
CA ALA A 139 26.23 -25.34 -15.17
C ALA A 139 25.47 -25.84 -16.41
N GLY A 140 24.87 -24.94 -17.20
CA GLY A 140 24.10 -25.28 -18.40
C GLY A 140 22.70 -25.80 -18.12
N ARG A 141 22.19 -25.69 -16.88
CA ARG A 141 20.84 -26.13 -16.52
C ARG A 141 19.84 -25.01 -16.82
N PRO A 142 18.69 -25.33 -17.44
CA PRO A 142 17.70 -24.31 -17.75
C PRO A 142 17.04 -23.74 -16.50
N TYR A 143 17.02 -22.41 -16.42
CA TYR A 143 16.39 -21.61 -15.36
C TYR A 143 15.06 -21.01 -15.82
N TYR A 144 14.92 -20.75 -17.12
CA TYR A 144 13.69 -20.22 -17.73
C TYR A 144 13.64 -20.61 -19.22
N ALA A 145 12.44 -20.82 -19.76
CA ALA A 145 12.19 -20.84 -21.19
C ALA A 145 10.79 -20.31 -21.50
N ASN A 146 10.63 -19.56 -22.59
CA ASN A 146 9.30 -19.13 -23.05
C ASN A 146 8.57 -20.28 -23.77
N GLN A 147 7.29 -20.09 -24.08
CA GLN A 147 6.46 -21.11 -24.73
C GLN A 147 7.06 -21.63 -26.04
N GLN A 148 7.63 -20.75 -26.88
CA GLN A 148 8.29 -21.16 -28.12
C GLN A 148 9.54 -22.02 -27.86
N GLY A 149 10.34 -21.68 -26.84
CA GLY A 149 11.53 -22.44 -26.45
C GLY A 149 11.17 -23.83 -25.94
N ILE A 150 10.12 -23.94 -25.13
CA ILE A 150 9.59 -25.23 -24.66
C ILE A 150 9.11 -26.09 -25.84
N GLN A 151 8.39 -25.50 -26.81
CA GLN A 151 7.93 -26.21 -28.02
C GLN A 151 9.10 -26.73 -28.87
N LEU A 152 10.17 -25.94 -29.02
CA LEU A 152 11.36 -26.38 -29.74
C LEU A 152 12.07 -27.54 -29.02
N LEU A 153 12.20 -27.47 -27.69
CA LEU A 153 12.79 -28.55 -26.89
C LEU A 153 11.94 -29.83 -26.95
N LEU A 154 10.61 -29.70 -26.94
CA LEU A 154 9.70 -30.83 -27.17
C LEU A 154 9.90 -31.46 -28.56
N GLY A 155 9.98 -30.64 -29.60
CA GLY A 155 10.21 -31.11 -30.98
C GLY A 155 11.58 -31.76 -31.18
N ALA A 156 12.58 -31.37 -30.40
CA ALA A 156 13.94 -31.93 -30.44
C ALA A 156 14.12 -33.20 -29.58
N GLY A 157 13.09 -33.67 -28.88
CA GLY A 157 13.13 -34.93 -28.12
C GLY A 157 13.81 -34.84 -26.75
N TYR A 158 13.88 -33.66 -26.13
CA TYR A 158 14.36 -33.53 -24.76
C TYR A 158 13.39 -34.21 -23.77
N GLY A 159 13.93 -34.96 -22.80
CA GLY A 159 13.15 -35.84 -21.93
C GLY A 159 12.19 -35.10 -20.97
N GLU A 160 11.07 -35.74 -20.64
CA GLU A 160 10.00 -35.21 -19.77
C GLU A 160 10.50 -34.68 -18.42
N HIS A 161 11.58 -35.26 -17.89
CA HIS A 161 12.17 -34.84 -16.63
C HIS A 161 12.71 -33.39 -16.66
N LEU A 162 13.35 -32.99 -17.77
CA LEU A 162 13.88 -31.63 -17.95
C LEU A 162 12.74 -30.59 -18.02
N LEU A 163 11.61 -30.99 -18.61
CA LEU A 163 10.43 -30.16 -18.80
C LEU A 163 9.64 -29.96 -17.51
N ILE A 164 9.54 -31.00 -16.67
CA ILE A 164 8.93 -30.91 -15.34
C ILE A 164 9.74 -29.96 -14.45
N SER A 165 11.08 -30.04 -14.49
CA SER A 165 11.96 -29.14 -13.75
C SER A 165 11.81 -27.68 -14.21
N LEU A 166 11.73 -27.44 -15.52
CA LEU A 166 11.51 -26.10 -16.11
C LEU A 166 10.15 -25.49 -15.71
N ASN A 167 9.05 -26.25 -15.82
CA ASN A 167 7.72 -25.78 -15.45
C ASN A 167 7.57 -25.53 -13.94
N ALA A 168 8.22 -26.36 -13.11
CA ALA A 168 8.23 -26.18 -11.65
C ALA A 168 8.99 -24.90 -11.25
N LEU A 169 10.13 -24.62 -11.91
CA LEU A 169 10.89 -23.38 -11.70
C LEU A 169 10.10 -22.15 -12.15
N GLN A 170 9.44 -22.20 -13.30
CA GLN A 170 8.63 -21.08 -13.82
C GLN A 170 7.45 -20.73 -12.90
N LYS A 171 6.82 -21.72 -12.26
CA LYS A 171 5.76 -21.51 -11.26
C LYS A 171 6.26 -20.97 -9.91
N LEU A 172 7.56 -21.11 -9.61
CA LEU A 172 8.14 -20.61 -8.37
C LEU A 172 8.53 -19.12 -8.48
N ILE A 173 8.66 -18.62 -9.72
CA ILE A 173 9.15 -17.27 -10.04
C ILE A 173 8.01 -16.29 -10.38
N LEU A 174 6.79 -16.78 -10.65
CA LEU A 174 5.58 -16.00 -10.99
C LEU A 174 4.51 -16.09 -9.91
#